data_AF-A0A519L2B3-F1
#
_entry.id   AF-A0A519L2B3-F1
#
_cell.length_a   1.000
_cell.length_b   1.000
_cell.length_c   1.000
_cell.angle_alpha   90.00
_cell.angle_beta   90.00
_cell.angle_gamma   90.00
#
_symmetry.space_group_name_H-M   'P 1'
#
loop_
_entity.id
_entity.type
_entity.pdbx_description
1 polymer ?
#
loop_
_entity_poly.entity_id
_entity_poly.type
_entity_poly.pdbx_seq_one_letter_code
_entity_poly.pdbx_strand_id
1 'polypeptide(L)'
;MTGFKVDILKAEQLGEAEWAAWRAFLAANPALTSPYFRPSFTRVAGRISPDAAVAVFSKGGEIVGFFPHQRRGAAIQPLGAPMNDYHGVIARPGEGPTLAEVAELLGGARLNVTAWVGETPLGEDRRTVQVELGDGGYDRWYAERRATFGKFFKDKERARRSMEAELGPLRVERGLQDPKLLDWLIDLKRDQYKRTRRHDIFACGWTAD
;
A
#
# COMPACT_ATOMS: atom_id res chain seq x y z
N MET A 1 -4.51 -5.19 30.26
CA MET A 1 -5.17 -5.89 29.14
C MET A 1 -5.84 -4.85 28.29
N THR A 2 -5.48 -4.79 27.02
CA THR A 2 -6.04 -3.85 26.06
C THR A 2 -7.54 -4.16 25.94
N GLY A 3 -8.41 -3.14 25.91
CA GLY A 3 -9.87 -3.36 25.87
C GLY A 3 -10.37 -3.96 24.55
N PHE A 4 -9.48 -4.44 23.70
CA PHE A 4 -9.78 -4.93 22.37
C PHE A 4 -10.01 -6.44 22.38
N LYS A 5 -11.05 -6.87 21.67
CA LYS A 5 -11.22 -8.24 21.21
C LYS A 5 -10.80 -8.32 19.74
N VAL A 6 -10.21 -9.43 19.35
CA VAL A 6 -9.85 -9.72 17.96
C VAL A 6 -10.57 -10.96 17.45
N ASP A 7 -11.19 -10.85 16.28
CA ASP A 7 -11.69 -11.98 15.50
C ASP A 7 -10.87 -12.08 14.20
N ILE A 8 -10.43 -13.29 13.84
CA ILE A 8 -9.60 -13.53 12.65
C ILE A 8 -10.47 -14.15 11.55
N LEU A 9 -10.64 -13.41 10.46
CA LEU A 9 -11.52 -13.79 9.35
C LEU A 9 -10.75 -13.81 8.03
N LYS A 10 -11.13 -14.66 7.09
CA LYS A 10 -10.75 -14.54 5.68
C LYS A 10 -11.48 -13.36 5.06
N ALA A 11 -10.92 -12.76 4.00
CA ALA A 11 -11.55 -11.64 3.30
C ALA A 11 -12.96 -11.99 2.80
N GLU A 12 -13.17 -13.24 2.37
CA GLU A 12 -14.46 -13.76 1.90
C GLU A 12 -15.51 -13.91 3.02
N GLN A 13 -15.09 -13.93 4.29
CA GLN A 13 -15.98 -14.03 5.44
C GLN A 13 -16.48 -12.66 5.93
N LEU A 14 -15.90 -11.55 5.46
CA LEU A 14 -16.37 -10.21 5.79
C LEU A 14 -17.64 -9.91 5.00
N GLY A 15 -18.72 -9.59 5.71
CA GLY A 15 -19.99 -9.17 5.16
C GLY A 15 -20.00 -7.68 4.81
N GLU A 16 -21.14 -7.22 4.29
CA GLU A 16 -21.28 -5.83 3.85
C GLU A 16 -21.19 -4.84 5.01
N ALA A 17 -21.59 -5.23 6.23
CA ALA A 17 -21.47 -4.41 7.43
C ALA A 17 -20.00 -4.10 7.76
N GLU A 18 -19.12 -5.12 7.73
CA GLU A 18 -17.68 -4.95 7.95
C GLU A 18 -17.05 -4.07 6.86
N TRP A 19 -17.39 -4.31 5.60
CA TRP A 19 -16.86 -3.51 4.49
C TRP A 19 -17.37 -2.06 4.51
N ALA A 20 -18.61 -1.83 4.96
CA ALA A 20 -19.13 -0.49 5.17
C ALA A 20 -18.38 0.24 6.29
N ALA A 21 -18.15 -0.41 7.43
CA ALA A 21 -17.36 0.14 8.53
C ALA A 21 -15.92 0.46 8.08
N TRP A 22 -15.29 -0.46 7.33
CA TRP A 22 -13.97 -0.26 6.75
C TRP A 22 -13.91 1.00 5.88
N ARG A 23 -14.84 1.17 4.95
CA ARG A 23 -14.90 2.37 4.09
C ARG A 23 -15.14 3.64 4.90
N ALA A 24 -15.96 3.57 5.95
CA ALA A 24 -16.16 4.70 6.85
C ALA A 24 -14.88 5.09 7.60
N PHE A 25 -14.06 4.12 8.03
CA PHE A 25 -12.75 4.40 8.65
C PHE A 25 -11.77 5.04 7.68
N LEU A 26 -11.73 4.58 6.42
CA LEU A 26 -10.90 5.23 5.39
C LEU A 26 -11.35 6.68 5.15
N ALA A 27 -12.66 6.94 5.10
CA ALA A 27 -13.19 8.28 4.93
C ALA A 27 -12.86 9.21 6.12
N ALA A 28 -12.82 8.65 7.34
CA ALA A 28 -12.51 9.37 8.56
C ALA A 28 -10.99 9.56 8.82
N ASN A 29 -10.12 8.90 8.05
CA ASN A 29 -8.68 8.91 8.29
C ASN A 29 -7.88 9.16 7.00
N PRO A 30 -7.59 10.44 6.68
CA PRO A 30 -6.82 10.82 5.50
C PRO A 30 -5.40 10.24 5.41
N ALA A 31 -4.83 9.73 6.51
CA ALA A 31 -3.52 9.07 6.46
C ALA A 31 -3.59 7.72 5.71
N LEU A 32 -4.77 7.11 5.61
CA LEU A 32 -4.99 5.79 5.00
C LEU A 32 -5.32 5.84 3.50
N THR A 33 -4.78 6.82 2.76
CA THR A 33 -5.07 7.05 1.33
C THR A 33 -4.43 6.03 0.38
N SER A 34 -3.38 5.34 0.84
CA SER A 34 -2.68 4.32 0.07
C SER A 34 -3.63 3.22 -0.45
N PRO A 35 -3.47 2.75 -1.70
CA PRO A 35 -4.30 1.67 -2.24
C PRO A 35 -4.23 0.37 -1.43
N TYR A 36 -3.16 0.15 -0.66
CA TYR A 36 -2.99 -1.03 0.20
C TYR A 36 -4.02 -1.11 1.34
N PHE A 37 -4.70 -0.01 1.69
CA PHE A 37 -5.77 0.01 2.68
C PHE A 37 -7.17 -0.24 2.08
N ARG A 38 -7.30 -0.31 0.76
CA ARG A 38 -8.62 -0.41 0.11
C ARG A 38 -9.19 -1.83 0.20
N PRO A 39 -10.52 -1.99 0.36
CA PRO A 39 -11.17 -3.30 0.31
C PRO A 39 -10.84 -4.11 -0.95
N SER A 40 -10.72 -3.45 -2.11
CA SER A 40 -10.38 -4.11 -3.37
C SER A 40 -9.00 -4.78 -3.33
N PHE A 41 -8.01 -4.14 -2.71
CA PHE A 41 -6.69 -4.73 -2.53
C PHE A 41 -6.76 -5.94 -1.60
N THR A 42 -7.39 -5.80 -0.43
CA THR A 42 -7.55 -6.89 0.54
C THR A 42 -8.26 -8.11 -0.07
N ARG A 43 -9.29 -7.90 -0.89
CA ARG A 43 -10.03 -8.99 -1.56
C ARG A 43 -9.18 -9.74 -2.58
N VAL A 44 -8.34 -9.05 -3.34
CA VAL A 44 -7.47 -9.71 -4.33
C VAL A 44 -6.29 -10.38 -3.62
N ALA A 45 -5.55 -9.63 -2.81
CA ALA A 45 -4.38 -10.14 -2.11
C ALA A 45 -4.73 -11.25 -1.11
N GLY A 46 -5.91 -11.21 -0.51
CA GLY A 46 -6.40 -12.22 0.44
C GLY A 46 -6.57 -13.61 -0.18
N ARG A 47 -6.80 -13.69 -1.49
CA ARG A 47 -6.96 -14.96 -2.21
C ARG A 47 -5.64 -15.64 -2.54
N ILE A 48 -4.58 -14.86 -2.72
CA ILE A 48 -3.28 -15.34 -3.21
C ILE A 48 -2.20 -15.37 -2.13
N SER A 49 -2.31 -14.53 -1.09
CA SER A 49 -1.25 -14.41 -0.09
C SER A 49 -1.25 -15.59 0.89
N PRO A 50 -0.09 -16.15 1.26
CA PRO A 50 0.02 -17.26 2.20
C PRO A 50 -0.60 -16.92 3.56
N ASP A 51 -1.43 -17.80 4.10
CA ASP A 51 -2.08 -17.63 5.41
C ASP A 51 -2.72 -16.23 5.58
N ALA A 52 -3.29 -15.69 4.50
CA ALA A 52 -3.95 -14.40 4.52
C ALA A 52 -5.15 -14.39 5.46
N ALA A 53 -5.31 -13.31 6.23
CA ALA A 53 -6.47 -13.08 7.07
C ALA A 53 -6.66 -11.58 7.33
N VAL A 54 -7.81 -11.23 7.86
CA VAL A 54 -8.16 -9.92 8.37
C VAL A 54 -8.41 -10.07 9.86
N ALA A 55 -7.63 -9.35 10.67
CA ALA A 55 -7.97 -9.17 12.06
C ALA A 55 -9.04 -8.08 12.17
N VAL A 56 -10.18 -8.41 12.75
CA VAL A 56 -11.26 -7.46 13.05
C VAL A 56 -11.19 -7.13 14.53
N PHE A 57 -10.89 -5.87 14.84
CA PHE A 57 -10.80 -5.40 16.21
C PHE A 57 -12.13 -4.83 16.66
N SER A 58 -12.57 -5.23 17.85
CA SER A 58 -13.75 -4.67 18.50
C SER A 58 -13.45 -4.20 19.92
N LYS A 59 -14.14 -3.16 20.37
CA LYS A 59 -14.07 -2.62 21.74
C LYS A 59 -15.47 -2.23 22.19
N GLY A 60 -15.91 -2.74 23.34
CA GLY A 60 -17.28 -2.50 23.82
C GLY A 60 -18.38 -3.06 22.89
N GLY A 61 -18.07 -4.08 22.09
CA GLY A 61 -19.01 -4.68 21.13
C GLY A 61 -19.07 -4.00 19.76
N GLU A 62 -18.37 -2.88 19.57
CA GLU A 62 -18.30 -2.18 18.29
C GLU A 62 -16.99 -2.49 17.56
N ILE A 63 -17.05 -2.61 16.23
CA ILE A 63 -15.85 -2.71 15.39
C ILE A 63 -15.13 -1.37 15.43
N VAL A 64 -13.83 -1.39 15.73
CA VAL A 64 -12.98 -0.20 15.86
C VAL A 64 -11.77 -0.23 14.92
N GLY A 65 -11.52 -1.35 14.25
CA GLY A 65 -10.52 -1.37 13.20
C GLY A 65 -10.31 -2.70 12.51
N PHE A 66 -9.54 -2.66 11.44
CA PHE A 66 -9.16 -3.84 10.67
C PHE A 66 -7.65 -3.89 10.43
N PHE A 67 -7.08 -5.08 10.41
CA PHE A 67 -5.68 -5.31 10.05
C PHE A 67 -5.56 -6.52 9.10
N PRO A 68 -5.62 -6.28 7.77
CA PRO A 68 -5.37 -7.31 6.79
C PRO A 68 -3.89 -7.71 6.79
N HIS A 69 -3.61 -8.96 7.10
CA HIS A 69 -2.27 -9.49 7.28
C HIS A 69 -2.12 -10.85 6.59
N GLN A 70 -0.88 -11.29 6.54
CA GLN A 70 -0.50 -12.64 6.14
C GLN A 70 0.49 -13.21 7.15
N ARG A 71 0.66 -14.53 7.17
CA ARG A 71 1.67 -15.18 8.02
C ARG A 71 2.71 -15.90 7.18
N ARG A 72 3.94 -15.90 7.70
CA ARG A 72 5.03 -16.78 7.26
C ARG A 72 5.67 -17.40 8.50
N GLY A 73 5.25 -18.62 8.83
CA GLY A 73 5.54 -19.21 10.14
C GLY A 73 4.95 -18.34 11.26
N ALA A 74 5.74 -18.07 12.29
CA ALA A 74 5.31 -17.24 13.42
C ALA A 74 5.35 -15.72 13.16
N ALA A 75 5.81 -15.29 11.97
CA ALA A 75 5.92 -13.88 11.62
C ALA A 75 4.62 -13.35 11.01
N ILE A 76 4.14 -12.23 11.55
CA ILE A 76 3.04 -11.44 10.98
C ILE A 76 3.63 -10.44 9.99
N GLN A 77 2.98 -10.31 8.84
CA GLN A 77 3.34 -9.36 7.79
C GLN A 77 2.09 -8.67 7.24
N PRO A 78 2.22 -7.45 6.67
CA PRO A 78 1.19 -6.87 5.83
C PRO A 78 0.68 -7.85 4.79
N LEU A 79 -0.62 -7.82 4.51
CA LEU A 79 -1.17 -8.57 3.40
C LEU A 79 -0.51 -8.11 2.08
N GLY A 80 -0.04 -9.06 1.27
CA GLY A 80 0.72 -8.80 0.05
C GLY A 80 2.21 -8.47 0.28
N ALA A 81 2.75 -8.68 1.48
CA ALA A 81 4.17 -8.48 1.74
C ALA A 81 5.06 -9.41 0.87
N PRO A 82 6.18 -8.90 0.31
CA PRO A 82 6.83 -7.64 0.64
C PRO A 82 6.42 -6.45 -0.24
N MET A 83 5.39 -6.57 -1.08
CA MET A 83 4.97 -5.49 -2.00
C MET A 83 4.10 -4.42 -1.33
N ASN A 84 3.62 -4.67 -0.11
CA ASN A 84 2.88 -3.70 0.66
C ASN A 84 3.82 -2.67 1.31
N ASP A 85 3.91 -1.48 0.74
CA ASP A 85 4.86 -0.44 1.17
C ASP A 85 4.39 0.32 2.43
N TYR A 86 3.07 0.54 2.56
CA TYR A 86 2.48 1.34 3.64
C TYR A 86 1.36 0.55 4.31
N HIS A 87 1.52 0.33 5.62
CA HIS A 87 0.60 -0.51 6.37
C HIS A 87 0.29 0.06 7.75
N GLY A 88 -0.80 -0.39 8.37
CA GLY A 88 -1.34 0.19 9.58
C GLY A 88 -2.72 -0.39 9.90
N VAL A 89 -3.25 -0.05 11.07
CA VAL A 89 -4.64 -0.39 11.41
C VAL A 89 -5.59 0.54 10.65
N ILE A 90 -6.59 -0.06 10.02
CA ILE A 90 -7.66 0.66 9.33
C ILE A 90 -8.72 0.99 10.36
N ALA A 91 -8.60 2.18 10.94
CA ALA A 91 -9.43 2.69 12.03
C ALA A 91 -9.55 4.21 11.92
N ARG A 92 -10.51 4.78 12.67
CA ARG A 92 -10.50 6.24 12.92
C ARG A 92 -9.22 6.63 13.69
N PRO A 93 -8.73 7.88 13.54
CA PRO A 93 -7.54 8.33 14.25
C PRO A 93 -7.64 8.09 15.77
N GLY A 94 -6.67 7.36 16.34
CA GLY A 94 -6.60 7.08 17.79
C GLY A 94 -7.56 6.02 18.34
N GLU A 95 -8.44 5.41 17.51
CA GLU A 95 -9.42 4.41 17.99
C GLU A 95 -8.95 2.96 17.87
N GLY A 96 -8.05 2.68 16.92
CA GLY A 96 -7.52 1.33 16.67
C GLY A 96 -6.37 0.94 17.62
N PRO A 97 -6.02 -0.37 17.71
CA PRO A 97 -4.85 -0.81 18.45
C PRO A 97 -3.55 -0.22 17.88
N THR A 98 -2.58 0.04 18.76
CA THR A 98 -1.22 0.41 18.38
C THR A 98 -0.48 -0.77 17.73
N LEU A 99 0.64 -0.49 17.04
CA LEU A 99 1.49 -1.52 16.44
C LEU A 99 1.87 -2.65 17.42
N ALA A 100 2.22 -2.30 18.67
CA ALA A 100 2.58 -3.28 19.70
C ALA A 100 1.37 -4.14 20.11
N GLU A 101 0.21 -3.51 20.32
CA GLU A 101 -1.02 -4.22 20.67
C GLU A 101 -1.48 -5.14 19.52
N VAL A 102 -1.30 -4.76 18.26
CA VAL A 102 -1.57 -5.66 17.12
C VAL A 102 -0.69 -6.91 17.19
N ALA A 103 0.61 -6.77 17.48
CA ALA A 103 1.50 -7.91 17.59
C ALA A 103 1.10 -8.85 18.75
N GLU A 104 0.71 -8.28 19.89
CA GLU A 104 0.22 -9.02 21.06
C GLU A 104 -1.11 -9.72 20.79
N LEU A 105 -2.12 -9.00 20.28
CA LEU A 105 -3.45 -9.53 19.99
C LEU A 105 -3.41 -10.67 18.97
N LEU A 106 -2.48 -10.60 18.02
CA LEU A 106 -2.29 -11.64 17.02
C LEU A 106 -1.36 -12.76 17.51
N GLY A 107 -0.73 -12.67 18.69
CA GLY A 107 0.17 -13.70 19.20
C GLY A 107 1.34 -14.01 18.25
N GLY A 108 1.86 -13.00 17.55
CA GLY A 108 3.01 -13.17 16.66
C GLY A 108 4.32 -13.11 17.42
N ALA A 109 5.29 -13.95 17.06
CA ALA A 109 6.65 -13.82 17.59
C ALA A 109 7.33 -12.52 17.10
N ARG A 110 6.91 -12.02 15.94
CA ARG A 110 7.29 -10.73 15.38
C ARG A 110 6.24 -10.22 14.40
N LEU A 111 6.13 -8.90 14.27
CA LEU A 111 5.36 -8.21 13.25
C LEU A 111 6.32 -7.30 12.47
N ASN A 112 6.41 -7.48 11.15
CA ASN A 112 7.33 -6.70 10.31
C ASN A 112 6.53 -5.86 9.32
N VAL A 113 6.77 -4.56 9.31
CA VAL A 113 6.18 -3.59 8.37
C VAL A 113 7.31 -2.77 7.73
N THR A 114 7.17 -2.45 6.44
CA THR A 114 8.12 -1.57 5.74
C THR A 114 7.95 -0.11 6.17
N ALA A 115 6.71 0.38 6.17
CA ALA A 115 6.33 1.65 6.74
C ALA A 115 5.01 1.50 7.51
N TRP A 116 5.00 2.02 8.74
CA TRP A 116 3.80 2.09 9.58
C TRP A 116 3.10 3.43 9.39
N VAL A 117 1.78 3.40 9.16
CA VAL A 117 0.92 4.58 9.09
C VAL A 117 0.10 4.65 10.37
N GLY A 118 0.42 5.65 11.19
CA GLY A 118 -0.15 5.88 12.52
C GLY A 118 0.94 6.23 13.53
N GLU A 119 0.55 6.73 14.69
CA GLU A 119 1.50 7.04 15.76
C GLU A 119 2.11 5.75 16.34
N THR A 120 3.42 5.79 16.59
CA THR A 120 4.12 4.70 17.26
C THR A 120 5.44 5.20 17.85
N PRO A 121 5.86 4.70 19.03
CA PRO A 121 7.21 4.96 19.54
C PRO A 121 8.28 4.07 18.89
N LEU A 122 7.90 3.18 17.95
CA LEU A 122 8.78 2.21 17.33
C LEU A 122 9.23 2.65 15.94
N GLY A 123 10.50 2.46 15.62
CA GLY A 123 11.07 2.78 14.31
C GLY A 123 11.60 4.21 14.22
N GLU A 124 11.68 4.74 13.01
CA GLU A 124 12.17 6.09 12.73
C GLU A 124 11.26 6.79 11.72
N ASP A 125 11.11 8.10 11.87
CA ASP A 125 10.32 8.91 10.95
C ASP A 125 10.91 8.87 9.54
N ARG A 126 10.06 8.55 8.57
CA ARG A 126 10.40 8.56 7.14
C ARG A 126 9.64 9.66 6.43
N ARG A 127 10.39 10.50 5.69
CA ARG A 127 9.79 11.46 4.76
C ARG A 127 9.43 10.74 3.47
N THR A 128 8.16 10.87 3.07
CA THR A 128 7.69 10.45 1.74
C THR A 128 7.46 11.70 0.89
N VAL A 129 7.57 11.57 -0.43
CA VAL A 129 7.30 12.67 -1.36
C VAL A 129 6.01 12.36 -2.09
N GLN A 130 5.03 13.23 -1.92
CA GLN A 130 3.75 13.16 -2.61
C GLN A 130 3.51 14.46 -3.37
N VAL A 131 2.82 14.37 -4.51
CA VAL A 131 2.46 15.55 -5.30
C VAL A 131 1.01 15.87 -5.03
N GLU A 132 0.77 17.05 -4.48
CA GLU A 132 -0.56 17.65 -4.39
C GLU A 132 -0.76 18.64 -5.53
N LEU A 133 -1.75 18.37 -6.37
CA LEU A 133 -2.06 19.22 -7.53
C LEU A 133 -2.91 20.44 -7.14
N GLY A 134 -3.61 20.38 -6.01
CA GLY A 134 -4.61 21.38 -5.61
C GLY A 134 -5.80 21.47 -6.57
N ASP A 135 -6.73 22.39 -6.29
CA ASP A 135 -8.01 22.51 -7.02
C ASP A 135 -7.83 22.89 -8.50
N GLY A 136 -6.71 23.51 -8.87
CA GLY A 136 -6.41 23.89 -10.25
C GLY A 136 -5.85 22.76 -11.11
N GLY A 137 -5.71 21.55 -10.55
CA GLY A 137 -5.25 20.37 -11.26
C GLY A 137 -3.82 20.51 -11.81
N TYR A 138 -3.51 19.66 -12.79
CA TYR A 138 -2.16 19.55 -13.35
C TYR A 138 -1.67 20.86 -13.99
N ASP A 139 -2.50 21.56 -14.76
CA ASP A 139 -2.05 22.72 -15.54
C ASP A 139 -1.62 23.89 -14.63
N ARG A 140 -2.42 24.17 -13.59
CA ARG A 140 -2.07 25.21 -12.61
C ARG A 140 -0.84 24.82 -11.81
N TRP A 141 -0.78 23.57 -11.34
CA TRP A 141 0.37 23.04 -10.63
C TRP A 141 1.64 23.15 -11.49
N TYR A 142 1.57 22.74 -12.75
CA TYR A 142 2.72 22.74 -13.65
C TYR A 142 3.19 24.17 -13.95
N ALA A 143 2.27 25.09 -14.22
CA ALA A 143 2.59 26.49 -14.49
C ALA A 143 3.32 27.15 -13.31
N GLU A 144 2.83 26.95 -12.09
CA GLU A 144 3.48 27.50 -10.91
C GLU A 144 4.82 26.80 -10.63
N ARG A 145 4.90 25.46 -10.68
CA ARG A 145 6.17 24.74 -10.48
C ARG A 145 7.22 25.14 -11.52
N ARG A 146 6.79 25.38 -12.76
CA ARG A 146 7.64 25.89 -13.84
C ARG A 146 8.12 27.31 -13.58
N ALA A 147 7.29 28.19 -13.03
CA ALA A 147 7.71 29.54 -12.66
C ALA A 147 8.74 29.50 -11.51
N THR A 148 8.48 28.68 -10.49
CA THR A 148 9.33 28.55 -9.30
C THR A 148 10.67 27.84 -9.59
N PHE A 149 10.66 26.78 -10.41
CA PHE A 149 11.82 25.94 -10.71
C PHE A 149 12.16 25.93 -12.21
N GLY A 150 12.24 27.12 -12.82
CA GLY A 150 12.31 27.29 -14.27
C GLY A 150 13.42 26.51 -14.98
N LYS A 151 14.63 26.44 -14.41
CA LYS A 151 15.75 25.66 -15.01
C LYS A 151 15.39 24.17 -15.08
N PHE A 152 14.94 23.60 -13.96
CA PHE A 152 14.58 22.19 -13.88
C PHE A 152 13.48 21.81 -14.89
N PHE A 153 12.40 22.59 -14.96
CA PHE A 153 11.30 22.27 -15.87
C PHE A 153 11.67 22.49 -17.35
N LYS A 154 12.45 23.52 -17.68
CA LYS A 154 12.98 23.72 -19.05
C LYS A 154 13.87 22.56 -19.49
N ASP A 155 14.70 22.03 -18.59
CA ASP A 155 15.55 20.87 -18.87
C ASP A 155 14.71 19.60 -19.10
N LYS A 156 13.66 19.35 -18.30
CA LYS A 156 12.77 18.19 -18.50
C LYS A 156 11.95 18.28 -19.79
N GLU A 157 11.48 19.47 -20.15
CA GLU A 157 10.81 19.69 -21.44
C GLU A 157 11.75 19.47 -22.62
N ARG A 158 13.01 19.91 -22.51
CA ARG A 158 14.04 19.64 -23.52
C ARG A 158 14.28 18.14 -23.65
N ALA A 159 14.46 17.43 -22.53
CA ALA A 159 14.67 15.99 -22.53
C ALA A 159 13.50 15.24 -23.19
N ARG A 160 12.25 15.63 -22.87
CA ARG A 160 11.05 15.06 -23.50
C ARG A 160 11.04 15.26 -25.02
N ARG A 161 11.36 16.47 -25.51
CA ARG A 161 11.47 16.75 -26.95
C ARG A 161 12.58 15.94 -27.62
N SER A 162 13.73 15.74 -26.96
CA SER A 162 14.82 14.89 -27.47
C SER A 162 14.35 13.46 -27.62
N MET A 163 13.70 12.91 -26.59
CA MET A 163 13.14 11.56 -26.63
C MET A 163 12.12 11.41 -27.77
N GLU A 164 11.22 12.37 -27.97
CA GLU A 164 10.24 12.33 -29.05
C GLU A 164 10.89 12.40 -30.44
N ALA A 165 11.95 13.20 -30.61
CA ALA A 165 12.68 13.30 -31.86
C ALA A 165 13.47 12.02 -32.20
N GLU A 166 14.05 11.37 -31.19
CA GLU A 166 14.90 10.19 -31.37
C GLU A 166 14.12 8.87 -31.41
N LEU A 167 13.03 8.77 -30.63
CA LEU A 167 12.28 7.52 -30.42
C LEU A 167 10.85 7.57 -30.99
N GLY A 168 10.41 8.73 -31.48
CA GLY A 168 9.07 8.96 -31.98
C GLY A 168 8.06 9.36 -30.87
N PRO A 169 6.77 9.48 -31.22
CA PRO A 169 5.75 10.01 -30.31
C PRO A 169 5.62 9.21 -29.01
N LEU A 170 5.63 9.91 -27.87
CA LEU A 170 5.39 9.31 -26.56
C LEU A 170 3.90 9.16 -26.28
N ARG A 171 3.49 7.98 -25.78
CA ARG A 171 2.10 7.68 -25.41
C ARG A 171 2.04 7.26 -23.95
N VAL A 172 1.06 7.80 -23.23
CA VAL A 172 0.72 7.37 -21.86
C VAL A 172 -0.72 6.88 -21.89
N GLU A 173 -0.90 5.59 -21.63
CA GLU A 173 -2.19 4.95 -21.57
C GLU A 173 -2.49 4.55 -20.12
N ARG A 174 -3.77 4.59 -19.73
CA ARG A 174 -4.22 4.27 -18.37
C ARG A 174 -5.35 3.25 -18.47
N GLY A 175 -5.46 2.40 -17.44
CA GLY A 175 -6.51 1.38 -17.39
C GLY A 175 -6.30 0.24 -18.38
N LEU A 176 -5.06 0.01 -18.83
CA LEU A 176 -4.71 -1.13 -19.65
C LEU A 176 -4.84 -2.43 -18.84
N GLN A 177 -5.41 -3.44 -19.47
CA GLN A 177 -5.57 -4.80 -18.91
C GLN A 177 -4.95 -5.80 -19.88
N ASP A 178 -3.63 -5.69 -20.08
CA ASP A 178 -2.86 -6.58 -20.95
C ASP A 178 -1.88 -7.41 -20.10
N PRO A 179 -2.11 -8.72 -19.93
CA PRO A 179 -1.19 -9.60 -19.21
C PRO A 179 0.23 -9.57 -19.76
N LYS A 180 0.42 -9.39 -21.08
CA LYS A 180 1.76 -9.35 -21.68
C LYS A 180 2.56 -8.13 -21.26
N LEU A 181 1.89 -7.00 -21.04
CA LEU A 181 2.55 -5.81 -20.50
C LEU A 181 2.97 -6.00 -19.04
N LEU A 182 2.17 -6.75 -18.27
CA LEU A 182 2.52 -7.12 -16.90
C LEU A 182 3.71 -8.09 -16.87
N ASP A 183 3.70 -9.13 -17.70
CA ASP A 183 4.82 -10.08 -17.84
C ASP A 183 6.12 -9.35 -18.18
N TRP A 184 6.06 -8.45 -19.16
CA TRP A 184 7.20 -7.63 -19.54
C TRP A 184 7.71 -6.75 -18.38
N LEU A 185 6.82 -6.14 -17.60
CA LEU A 185 7.20 -5.34 -16.43
C LEU A 185 7.86 -6.20 -15.34
N ILE A 186 7.36 -7.42 -15.12
CA ILE A 186 7.94 -8.39 -14.17
C ILE A 186 9.34 -8.79 -14.62
N ASP A 187 9.54 -9.11 -15.90
CA ASP A 187 10.85 -9.48 -16.46
C ASP A 187 11.88 -8.36 -16.30
N LEU A 188 11.50 -7.12 -16.63
CA LEU A 188 12.36 -5.95 -16.40
C LEU A 188 12.75 -5.81 -14.91
N LYS A 189 11.82 -6.11 -14.00
CA LYS A 189 12.04 -6.02 -12.56
C LYS A 189 12.96 -7.13 -12.06
N ARG A 190 12.79 -8.36 -12.55
CA ARG A 190 13.68 -9.51 -12.27
C ARG A 190 15.10 -9.23 -12.75
N ASP A 191 15.26 -8.67 -13.94
CA ASP A 191 16.57 -8.28 -14.48
C ASP A 191 17.23 -7.18 -13.64
N GLN A 192 16.44 -6.21 -13.15
CA GLN A 192 16.92 -5.24 -12.18
C GLN A 192 17.43 -5.94 -10.90
N TYR A 193 16.66 -6.88 -10.33
CA TYR A 193 17.06 -7.59 -9.12
C TYR A 193 18.35 -8.38 -9.30
N LYS A 194 18.49 -9.10 -10.43
CA LYS A 194 19.73 -9.81 -10.77
C LYS A 194 20.93 -8.86 -10.84
N ARG A 195 20.82 -7.76 -11.60
CA ARG A 195 21.90 -6.77 -11.75
C ARG A 195 22.28 -6.09 -10.43
N THR A 196 21.30 -5.87 -9.55
CA THR A 196 21.50 -5.21 -8.25
C THR A 196 21.75 -6.19 -7.09
N ARG A 197 21.85 -7.50 -7.38
CA ARG A 197 22.04 -8.59 -6.40
C ARG A 197 20.99 -8.57 -5.27
N ARG A 198 19.76 -8.17 -5.60
CA ARG A 198 18.62 -8.20 -4.67
C ARG A 198 17.86 -9.52 -4.83
N HIS A 199 17.16 -9.92 -3.77
CA HIS A 199 16.27 -11.07 -3.82
C HIS A 199 15.15 -10.85 -4.84
N ASP A 200 14.91 -11.84 -5.69
CA ASP A 200 13.80 -11.84 -6.64
C ASP A 200 12.51 -12.24 -5.94
N ILE A 201 11.68 -11.25 -5.62
CA ILE A 201 10.40 -11.48 -4.94
C ILE A 201 9.39 -12.25 -5.79
N PHE A 202 9.57 -12.31 -7.11
CA PHE A 202 8.71 -13.04 -8.05
C PHE A 202 9.14 -14.50 -8.22
N ALA A 203 10.24 -14.94 -7.61
CA ALA A 203 10.64 -16.34 -7.60
C ALA A 203 9.82 -17.17 -6.58
N CYS A 204 8.98 -16.53 -5.77
CA CYS A 204 8.00 -17.18 -4.91
C CYS A 204 6.68 -17.37 -5.67
N GLY A 205 6.19 -18.59 -5.85
CA GLY A 205 5.02 -18.87 -6.72
C GLY A 205 3.83 -17.93 -6.52
N TRP A 206 3.41 -17.69 -5.26
CA TRP A 206 2.23 -16.86 -4.96
C TRP A 206 2.32 -15.38 -5.38
N THR A 207 3.51 -14.85 -5.70
CA THR A 207 3.67 -13.45 -6.15
C THR A 207 3.69 -13.30 -7.67
N ALA A 208 3.73 -14.41 -8.41
CA ALA A 208 3.79 -14.44 -9.87
C ALA A 208 2.64 -15.24 -10.50
N ASP A 209 2.23 -16.33 -9.86
CA ASP A 209 1.14 -17.23 -10.28
C ASP A 209 -0.24 -16.68 -9.89
#